data_AF-A0A8S3J6E8-F1
#
_entry.id   AF-A0A8S3J6E8-F1
#
_cell.length_a   1.000
_cell.length_b   1.000
_cell.length_c   1.000
_cell.angle_alpha   90.00
_cell.angle_beta   90.00
_cell.angle_gamma   90.00
#
_symmetry.space_group_name_H-M   'P 1'
#
loop_
_entity.id
_entity.type
_entity.pdbx_description
1 polymer ?
#
loop_
_entity_poly.entity_id
_entity_poly.type
_entity_poly.pdbx_seq_one_letter_code
_entity_poly.pdbx_strand_id
1 'polypeptide(L)' 'MLVTKCKHFDAVDHLGNNILHYACIFNNEPVVENLLRRNTSSSFVEAMNSENQTPLDIARKNQMAPPIIDILFSLSGRL' A
#
# COMPACT_ATOMS: atom_id res chain seq x y z
N MET A 1 27.20 -3.52 -12.19
CA MET A 1 26.75 -3.71 -10.79
C MET A 1 26.44 -2.34 -10.20
N LEU A 2 25.17 -1.94 -10.16
CA LEU A 2 24.70 -0.83 -9.32
C LEU A 2 23.74 -1.43 -8.29
N VAL A 3 24.31 -2.05 -7.26
CA VAL A 3 23.60 -2.37 -6.02
C VAL A 3 23.83 -1.20 -5.09
N THR A 4 23.27 -0.04 -5.45
CA THR A 4 23.32 1.17 -4.65
C THR A 4 21.87 1.57 -4.37
N LYS A 5 21.36 1.07 -3.23
CA LYS A 5 20.42 1.82 -2.39
C LYS A 5 19.01 2.08 -2.97
N CYS A 6 18.35 1.11 -3.61
CA CYS A 6 16.94 1.29 -3.99
C CYS A 6 15.99 0.86 -2.86
N LYS A 7 15.84 1.72 -1.84
CA LYS A 7 14.79 1.63 -0.82
C LYS A 7 13.45 2.20 -1.35
N HIS A 8 13.14 2.00 -2.64
CA HIS A 8 11.96 2.57 -3.30
C HIS A 8 10.79 1.60 -3.22
N PHE A 9 10.10 1.60 -2.08
CA PHE A 9 8.76 1.02 -2.00
C PHE A 9 7.74 1.78 -2.88
N ASP A 10 8.08 3.01 -3.27
CA ASP A 10 7.29 3.86 -4.19
C ASP A 10 7.35 3.40 -5.65
N ALA A 11 8.02 2.27 -5.95
CA ALA A 11 7.98 1.70 -7.29
C ALA A 11 6.55 1.26 -7.62
N VAL A 12 6.04 1.77 -8.74
CA VAL A 12 4.73 1.40 -9.29
C VAL A 12 4.91 0.61 -10.59
N ASP A 13 3.96 -0.27 -10.87
CA ASP A 13 3.87 -0.97 -12.15
C ASP A 13 3.33 -0.04 -13.26
N HIS A 14 3.11 -0.60 -14.45
CA HIS A 14 2.51 0.12 -15.58
C HIS A 14 1.04 0.50 -15.36
N LEU A 15 0.40 0.00 -14.32
CA LEU A 15 -0.96 0.35 -13.89
C LEU A 15 -0.95 1.32 -12.69
N GLY A 16 0.21 1.84 -12.28
CA GLY A 16 0.32 2.70 -11.10
C GLY A 16 0.15 1.96 -9.75
N ASN A 17 0.05 0.63 -9.75
CA ASN A 17 -0.03 -0.18 -8.54
C ASN A 17 1.35 -0.29 -7.90
N ASN A 18 1.46 0.08 -6.64
CA ASN A 18 2.61 -0.24 -5.82
C ASN A 18 2.46 -1.62 -5.14
N ILE A 19 3.49 -2.05 -4.40
CA ILE A 19 3.46 -3.34 -3.70
C ILE A 19 2.34 -3.42 -2.64
N LEU A 20 1.87 -2.29 -2.09
CA LEU A 20 0.79 -2.24 -1.12
C LEU A 20 -0.58 -2.49 -1.77
N HIS A 21 -0.81 -2.00 -3.00
CA HIS A 21 -1.99 -2.34 -3.80
C HIS A 21 -2.08 -3.86 -3.97
N TYR A 22 -0.99 -4.50 -4.39
CA TYR A 22 -0.96 -5.96 -4.55
C TYR A 22 -1.19 -6.71 -3.24
N ALA A 23 -0.57 -6.29 -2.14
CA ALA A 23 -0.79 -6.89 -0.84
C ALA A 23 -2.28 -6.83 -0.43
N CYS A 24 -2.97 -5.74 -0.78
CA CYS A 24 -4.41 -5.60 -0.58
C CYS A 24 -5.26 -6.40 -1.57
N ILE A 25 -4.82 -6.52 -2.84
CA ILE A 25 -5.46 -7.36 -3.87
C ILE A 25 -5.46 -8.83 -3.43
N PHE A 26 -4.34 -9.31 -2.92
CA PHE A 26 -4.19 -10.70 -2.47
C PHE A 26 -4.70 -10.97 -1.05
N ASN A 27 -5.28 -9.97 -0.38
CA ASN A 27 -5.75 -10.04 1.00
C ASN A 27 -4.69 -10.64 1.96
N ASN A 28 -3.42 -10.26 1.77
CA ASN A 28 -2.31 -10.83 2.53
C ASN A 28 -1.94 -9.92 3.70
N GLU A 29 -2.70 -10.03 4.78
CA GLU A 29 -2.57 -9.18 5.98
C GLU A 29 -1.15 -9.17 6.57
N PRO A 30 -0.46 -10.33 6.75
CA PRO A 30 0.91 -10.32 7.26
C PRO A 30 1.89 -9.54 6.37
N VAL A 31 1.70 -9.59 5.05
CA VAL A 31 2.53 -8.85 4.11
C VAL A 31 2.23 -7.35 4.21
N VAL A 32 0.96 -6.96 4.28
CA VAL A 32 0.57 -5.55 4.48
C VAL A 32 1.21 -5.00 5.76
N GLU A 33 1.09 -5.73 6.88
CA GLU A 33 1.67 -5.30 8.15
C GLU A 33 3.20 -5.15 8.08
N ASN A 34 3.89 -6.12 7.48
CA ASN A 34 5.34 -6.06 7.30
C ASN A 34 5.78 -4.90 6.40
N LEU A 35 5.01 -4.58 5.35
CA LEU A 35 5.28 -3.46 4.46
C LEU A 35 5.08 -2.13 5.20
N LEU A 36 3.98 -1.98 5.94
CA LEU A 36 3.68 -0.78 6.71
C LEU A 36 4.69 -0.56 7.85
N ARG A 37 5.16 -1.62 8.51
CA ARG A 37 6.26 -1.51 9.50
C ARG A 37 7.57 -1.01 8.89
N ARG A 38 7.79 -1.25 7.59
CA ARG A 38 9.02 -0.85 6.88
C ARG A 38 8.90 0.50 6.20
N ASN A 39 7.70 0.89 5.78
CA ASN A 39 7.42 2.15 5.13
C ASN A 39 5.98 2.64 5.42
N THR A 40 5.90 3.78 6.11
CA THR A 40 4.65 4.52 6.39
C THR A 40 4.59 5.87 5.68
N SER A 41 5.42 6.10 4.66
CA SER A 41 5.39 7.36 3.91
C SER A 41 4.02 7.59 3.26
N SER A 42 3.49 8.81 3.38
CA SER A 42 2.20 9.18 2.80
C SER A 42 2.15 8.93 1.28
N SER A 43 3.26 9.18 0.56
CA SER A 43 3.39 8.86 -0.87
C SER A 43 3.18 7.38 -1.20
N PHE A 44 3.43 6.49 -0.25
CA PHE A 44 3.33 5.04 -0.41
C PHE A 44 1.93 4.52 -0.04
N VAL A 45 1.34 5.02 1.05
CA VAL A 45 0.00 4.61 1.49
C VAL A 45 -1.14 5.31 0.75
N GLU A 46 -0.90 6.51 0.20
CA GLU A 46 -1.87 7.28 -0.58
C GLU A 46 -1.58 7.26 -2.09
N ALA A 47 -0.64 6.43 -2.54
CA ALA A 47 -0.39 6.24 -3.97
C ALA A 47 -1.69 5.84 -4.67
N MET A 48 -2.02 6.49 -5.77
CA MET A 48 -3.17 6.13 -6.61
C MET A 48 -2.70 5.36 -7.83
N ASN A 49 -3.38 4.26 -8.12
CA ASN A 49 -3.18 3.53 -9.37
C ASN A 49 -3.90 4.21 -10.55
N SER A 50 -3.81 3.62 -11.75
CA SER A 50 -4.48 4.12 -12.96
C SER A 50 -6.01 4.14 -12.88
N GLU A 51 -6.61 3.44 -11.91
CA GLU A 51 -8.04 3.51 -11.60
C GLU A 51 -8.37 4.58 -10.54
N ASN A 52 -7.40 5.42 -10.16
CA ASN A 52 -7.50 6.37 -9.04
C ASN A 52 -7.86 5.71 -7.71
N GLN A 53 -7.50 4.44 -7.52
CA GLN A 53 -7.69 3.71 -6.27
C GLN A 53 -6.41 3.79 -5.46
N THR A 54 -6.56 4.02 -4.15
CA THR A 54 -5.48 3.84 -3.18
C THR A 54 -5.44 2.39 -2.67
N PRO A 55 -4.34 1.95 -2.02
CA PRO A 55 -4.29 0.67 -1.34
C PRO A 55 -5.45 0.48 -0.34
N LEU A 56 -5.86 1.57 0.33
CA LEU A 56 -7.01 1.57 1.24
C LEU A 56 -8.35 1.32 0.51
N ASP A 57 -8.53 1.90 -0.68
CA ASP A 57 -9.75 1.68 -1.48
C ASP A 57 -9.84 0.22 -1.94
N ILE A 58 -8.70 -0.36 -2.35
CA ILE A 58 -8.62 -1.80 -2.67
C ILE A 58 -8.92 -2.65 -1.43
N ALA A 59 -8.32 -2.33 -0.27
CA ALA A 59 -8.53 -3.08 0.96
C ALA A 59 -10.02 -3.10 1.37
N ARG A 60 -10.71 -1.95 1.23
CA ARG A 60 -12.16 -1.85 1.47
C ARG A 60 -12.98 -2.63 0.44
N LYS A 61 -12.65 -2.50 -0.85
CA LYS A 61 -13.32 -3.20 -1.94
C LYS A 61 -13.23 -4.72 -1.79
N ASN A 62 -12.08 -5.21 -1.34
CA ASN A 62 -11.82 -6.64 -1.09
C ASN A 62 -12.28 -7.12 0.29
N GLN A 63 -12.87 -6.26 1.12
CA GLN A 63 -13.34 -6.60 2.46
C GLN A 63 -12.25 -7.24 3.32
N MET A 64 -11.03 -6.67 3.26
CA MET A 64 -9.92 -7.12 4.12
C MET A 64 -10.27 -6.98 5.60
N ALA A 65 -9.49 -7.64 6.45
CA ALA A 65 -9.70 -7.57 7.89
C ALA A 65 -9.75 -6.12 8.40
N PRO A 66 -10.73 -5.79 9.27
CA PRO A 66 -10.89 -4.44 9.83
C PRO A 66 -9.60 -3.82 10.38
N PRO A 67 -8.71 -4.56 11.09
CA PRO A 67 -7.45 -4.00 11.58
C PRO A 67 -6.55 -3.42 10.48
N ILE A 68 -6.49 -4.05 9.30
CA ILE A 68 -5.66 -3.56 8.20
C ILE A 68 -6.25 -2.28 7.59
N ILE A 69 -7.57 -2.24 7.44
CA ILE A 69 -8.28 -1.06 6.94
C ILE A 69 -8.08 0.11 7.91
N ASP A 70 -8.16 -0.15 9.22
CA ASP A 70 -7.97 0.86 10.26
C ASP A 70 -6.54 1.40 10.27
N ILE A 71 -5.53 0.54 10.13
CA ILE A 71 -4.12 0.99 10.04
C ILE A 71 -3.91 1.85 8.79
N LEU A 72 -4.37 1.40 7.62
CA LEU A 72 -4.25 2.17 6.37
C LEU A 72 -5.00 3.51 6.46
N PHE A 73 -6.17 3.52 7.08
CA PHE A 73 -6.95 4.72 7.32
C PHE A 73 -6.23 5.69 8.27
N SER A 74 -5.69 5.19 9.38
CA SER A 74 -4.92 5.99 10.34
C SER A 74 -3.66 6.60 9.72
N LEU A 75 -3.03 5.91 8.77
CA LEU A 75 -1.84 6.41 8.08
C LEU A 75 -2.16 7.40 6.95
N SER A 76 -3.40 7.40 6.43
CA SER A 76 -3.84 8.31 5.37
C SER A 76 -4.10 9.75 5.82
N GLY A 77 -3.92 10.08 7.10
CA GLY A 77 -3.99 11.47 7.59
C GLY A 77 -5.36 12.16 7.46
N ARG A 78 -6.41 11.43 7.06
CA ARG A 78 -7.78 11.93 6.98
C ARG A 78 -8.40 12.01 8.39
N LEU A 79 -8.08 13.09 9.11
CA LEU A 79 -8.81 13.57 10.28
C LEU A 79 -9.95 14.50 9.87
#